data_AF-A0AAJ2RBN1-F1
#
_entry.id   AF-A0AAJ2RBN1-F1
#
_cell.length_a   1.000
_cell.length_b   1.000
_cell.length_c   1.000
_cell.angle_alpha   90.00
_cell.angle_beta   90.00
_cell.angle_gamma   90.00
#
_symmetry.space_group_name_H-M   'P 1'
#
loop_
_entity.id
_entity.type
_entity.pdbx_description
1 polymer ?
#
loop_
_entity_poly.entity_id
_entity_poly.type
_entity_poly.pdbx_seq_one_letter_code
_entity_poly.pdbx_strand_id
1 'polypeptide(L)'
;MKKHLLIVSGTFVAAALSILALYHWSIALGTLAAWVTTGSFFLQVVHIIRNKDTTGISLGMYAALFFGVSCWTAYGFKVQDVPVMTANGITTLLALVVMGLKIYNEREIKPRKRRKVKTAPLTSPQNRLSVAGVLKSKQV
;
A
#
# COMPACT_ATOMS: atom_id res chain seq x y z
N MET A 1 -11.84 5.40 -18.04
CA MET A 1 -13.02 4.59 -17.64
C MET A 1 -13.20 3.31 -18.45
N LYS A 2 -13.37 3.36 -19.78
CA LYS A 2 -13.62 2.15 -20.62
C LYS A 2 -12.58 1.01 -20.44
N LYS A 3 -11.28 1.33 -20.34
CA LYS A 3 -10.22 0.32 -20.11
C LYS A 3 -10.34 -0.39 -18.75
N HIS A 4 -10.61 0.34 -17.67
CA HIS A 4 -10.81 -0.27 -16.35
C HIS A 4 -12.07 -1.14 -16.32
N LEU A 5 -13.14 -0.69 -16.97
CA LEU A 5 -14.37 -1.48 -17.07
C LEU A 5 -14.13 -2.81 -17.82
N LEU A 6 -13.37 -2.78 -18.91
CA LEU A 6 -12.99 -3.99 -19.66
C LEU A 6 -12.15 -4.97 -18.85
N ILE A 7 -11.21 -4.48 -18.05
CA ILE A 7 -10.39 -5.33 -17.17
C ILE A 7 -11.30 -6.00 -16.13
N VAL A 8 -12.16 -5.22 -15.47
CA VAL A 8 -13.06 -5.73 -14.43
C VAL A 8 -14.06 -6.74 -15.02
N SER A 9 -14.69 -6.44 -16.16
CA SER A 9 -15.59 -7.39 -16.81
C SER A 9 -14.84 -8.66 -17.24
N GLY A 10 -13.62 -8.51 -17.75
CA GLY A 10 -12.76 -9.63 -18.12
C GLY A 10 -12.42 -10.53 -16.94
N THR A 11 -12.15 -9.97 -15.75
CA THR A 11 -11.87 -10.78 -14.56
C THR A 11 -13.09 -11.57 -14.09
N PHE A 12 -14.28 -10.98 -14.15
CA PHE A 12 -15.52 -11.71 -13.82
C PHE A 12 -15.78 -12.87 -14.77
N VAL A 13 -15.61 -12.64 -16.08
CA VAL A 13 -15.78 -13.69 -17.10
C VAL A 13 -14.73 -14.79 -16.91
N ALA A 14 -13.46 -14.44 -16.71
CA ALA A 14 -12.40 -15.42 -16.49
C ALA A 14 -12.62 -16.25 -15.22
N ALA A 15 -13.10 -15.63 -14.13
CA ALA A 15 -13.42 -16.34 -12.89
C ALA A 15 -14.58 -17.33 -13.12
N ALA A 16 -15.65 -16.91 -13.78
CA ALA A 16 -16.79 -17.78 -14.08
C ALA A 16 -16.39 -18.97 -14.97
N LEU A 17 -15.64 -18.71 -16.05
CA LEU A 17 -15.14 -19.77 -16.94
C LEU A 17 -14.22 -20.75 -16.20
N SER A 18 -13.33 -20.25 -15.35
CA SER A 18 -12.41 -21.10 -14.57
C SER A 18 -13.17 -21.99 -13.59
N ILE A 19 -14.18 -21.45 -12.89
CA ILE A 19 -15.02 -22.22 -11.97
C ILE A 19 -15.80 -23.29 -12.74
N LEU A 20 -16.44 -22.95 -13.86
CA LEU A 20 -17.22 -23.91 -14.65
C LEU A 20 -16.34 -25.02 -15.23
N ALA A 21 -15.17 -24.66 -15.79
CA ALA A 21 -14.27 -25.61 -16.42
C ALA A 21 -13.59 -26.55 -15.40
N LEU A 22 -13.26 -26.05 -14.20
CA LEU A 22 -12.55 -26.81 -13.17
C LEU A 22 -13.47 -27.33 -12.07
N TYR A 23 -14.80 -27.17 -12.20
CA TYR A 23 -15.77 -27.54 -11.18
C TYR A 23 -15.64 -29.00 -10.72
N HIS A 24 -15.41 -29.89 -11.69
CA HIS A 24 -15.24 -31.33 -11.42
C HIS A 24 -13.86 -31.67 -10.84
N TRP A 25 -12.86 -30.79 -10.96
CA TRP A 25 -11.49 -31.00 -10.49
C TRP A 25 -11.17 -30.03 -9.34
N SER A 26 -11.72 -30.37 -8.16
CA SER A 26 -11.61 -29.57 -6.93
C SER A 26 -10.18 -29.16 -6.59
N ILE A 27 -9.21 -30.09 -6.68
CA ILE A 27 -7.79 -29.81 -6.40
C ILE A 27 -7.25 -28.75 -7.37
N ALA A 28 -7.53 -28.87 -8.67
CA ALA A 28 -7.05 -27.94 -9.68
C ALA A 28 -7.62 -26.53 -9.44
N LEU A 29 -8.93 -26.43 -9.17
CA LEU A 29 -9.60 -25.17 -8.87
C LEU A 29 -9.01 -24.52 -7.60
N GLY A 30 -8.82 -25.31 -6.54
CA GLY A 30 -8.22 -24.87 -5.28
C GLY A 30 -6.78 -24.37 -5.47
N THR A 31 -5.95 -25.10 -6.22
CA THR A 31 -4.58 -24.65 -6.54
C THR A 31 -4.57 -23.39 -7.38
N LEU A 32 -5.42 -23.26 -8.40
CA LEU A 32 -5.49 -22.04 -9.22
C LEU A 32 -5.87 -20.84 -8.36
N ALA A 33 -6.89 -21.00 -7.50
CA ALA A 33 -7.30 -19.96 -6.56
C ALA A 33 -6.15 -19.57 -5.61
N ALA A 34 -5.43 -20.55 -5.06
CA ALA A 34 -4.27 -20.33 -4.20
C ALA A 34 -3.16 -19.54 -4.90
N TRP A 35 -2.81 -19.91 -6.14
CA TRP A 35 -1.78 -19.24 -6.94
C TRP A 35 -2.15 -17.79 -7.26
N VAL A 36 -3.38 -17.55 -7.72
CA VAL A 36 -3.82 -16.20 -8.11
C VAL A 36 -3.89 -15.26 -6.91
N THR A 37 -4.46 -15.72 -5.79
CA THR A 37 -4.60 -14.90 -4.58
C THR A 37 -3.25 -14.60 -3.94
N THR A 38 -2.41 -15.62 -3.73
CA THR A 38 -1.07 -15.46 -3.15
C THR A 38 -0.17 -14.62 -4.06
N GLY A 39 -0.23 -14.87 -5.37
CA GLY A 39 0.52 -14.11 -6.37
C GLY A 39 0.16 -12.63 -6.37
N SER A 40 -1.13 -12.28 -6.21
CA SER A 40 -1.58 -10.89 -6.10
C SER A 40 -0.95 -10.17 -4.90
N PHE A 41 -0.95 -10.78 -3.71
CA PHE A 41 -0.30 -10.21 -2.52
C PHE A 41 1.21 -10.10 -2.66
N PHE A 42 1.84 -11.09 -3.30
CA PHE A 42 3.27 -11.04 -3.59
C PHE A 42 3.61 -9.86 -4.51
N LEU A 43 2.85 -9.65 -5.59
CA LEU A 43 3.01 -8.50 -6.48
C LEU A 43 2.88 -7.17 -5.72
N GLN A 44 1.95 -7.10 -4.77
CA GLN A 44 1.79 -5.92 -3.91
C GLN A 44 3.02 -5.68 -3.02
N VAL A 45 3.60 -6.72 -2.41
CA VAL A 45 4.84 -6.61 -1.63
C VAL A 45 5.99 -6.08 -2.50
N VAL A 46 6.17 -6.66 -3.69
CA VAL A 46 7.20 -6.21 -4.65
C VAL A 46 6.99 -4.74 -5.04
N HIS A 47 5.75 -4.35 -5.30
CA HIS A 47 5.40 -2.97 -5.63
C HIS A 47 5.78 -1.99 -4.51
N ILE A 48 5.49 -2.33 -3.25
CA ILE A 48 5.85 -1.50 -2.08
C ILE A 48 7.36 -1.36 -1.94
N ILE A 49 8.10 -2.48 -2.03
CA ILE A 49 9.56 -2.47 -1.89
C ILE A 49 10.19 -1.60 -2.99
N ARG A 50 9.69 -1.72 -4.22
CA ARG A 50 10.25 -0.99 -5.36
C ARG A 50 9.94 0.51 -5.32
N ASN A 51 8.72 0.88 -4.95
CA ASN A 51 8.26 2.28 -5.01
C ASN A 51 8.45 3.04 -3.69
N LYS A 52 8.68 2.33 -2.57
CA LYS A 52 8.77 2.87 -1.20
C LYS A 52 7.57 3.74 -0.78
N ASP A 53 6.45 3.66 -1.50
CA ASP A 53 5.23 4.38 -1.20
C ASP A 53 4.22 3.45 -0.54
N THR A 54 3.81 3.81 0.67
CA THR A 54 2.79 3.10 1.46
C THR A 54 1.63 4.01 1.84
N THR A 55 1.56 5.23 1.30
CA THR A 55 0.54 6.25 1.66
C THR A 55 -0.88 5.77 1.38
N GLY A 56 -1.10 5.11 0.24
CA GLY A 56 -2.40 4.53 -0.15
C GLY A 56 -2.76 3.21 0.53
N ILE A 57 -1.88 2.64 1.35
CA ILE A 57 -2.12 1.34 1.99
C ILE A 57 -2.78 1.53 3.34
N SER A 58 -3.94 0.91 3.54
CA SER A 58 -4.64 0.90 4.83
C SER A 58 -4.08 -0.18 5.74
N LEU A 59 -3.52 0.22 6.89
CA LEU A 59 -3.02 -0.72 7.89
C LEU A 59 -4.15 -1.56 8.50
N GLY A 60 -5.33 -0.96 8.73
CA GLY A 60 -6.50 -1.67 9.29
C GLY A 60 -7.02 -2.77 8.36
N MET A 61 -7.01 -2.53 7.04
CA MET A 61 -7.39 -3.54 6.06
C MET A 61 -6.46 -4.76 6.13
N TYR A 62 -5.14 -4.53 6.14
CA TYR A 62 -4.16 -5.61 6.22
C TYR A 62 -4.17 -6.34 7.58
N ALA A 63 -4.47 -5.64 8.68
CA ALA A 63 -4.64 -6.26 10.00
C ALA A 63 -5.86 -7.19 10.04
N ALA A 64 -7.01 -6.74 9.49
CA ALA A 64 -8.20 -7.57 9.37
C ALA A 64 -7.96 -8.77 8.46
N LEU A 65 -7.25 -8.58 7.34
CA LEU A 65 -6.83 -9.66 6.45
C LEU A 65 -5.98 -10.69 7.21
N PHE A 66 -4.91 -10.25 7.88
CA PHE A 66 -4.01 -11.10 8.66
C PHE A 66 -4.79 -11.96 9.67
N PHE A 67 -5.71 -11.35 10.42
CA PHE A 67 -6.58 -12.06 11.35
C PHE A 67 -7.43 -13.12 10.64
N GLY A 68 -8.15 -12.72 9.59
CA GLY A 68 -9.03 -13.61 8.83
C GLY A 68 -8.28 -14.80 8.22
N VAL A 69 -7.15 -14.56 7.53
CA VAL A 69 -6.37 -15.63 6.89
C VAL A 69 -5.67 -16.52 7.92
N SER A 70 -5.31 -16.01 9.09
CA SER A 70 -4.81 -16.83 10.20
C SER A 70 -5.88 -17.81 10.69
N CYS A 71 -7.12 -17.32 10.88
CA CYS A 71 -8.26 -18.16 11.22
C CYS A 71 -8.55 -19.22 10.13
N TRP A 72 -8.52 -18.83 8.85
CA TRP A 72 -8.70 -19.76 7.73
C TRP A 72 -7.59 -20.80 7.65
N THR A 73 -6.35 -20.43 7.96
CA THR A 73 -5.22 -21.37 8.02
C THR A 73 -5.47 -22.42 9.10
N ALA A 74 -5.83 -22.00 10.31
CA ALA A 74 -6.19 -22.91 11.41
C ALA A 74 -7.39 -23.80 11.07
N TYR A 75 -8.39 -23.25 10.37
CA TYR A 75 -9.50 -24.02 9.84
C TYR A 75 -9.05 -25.07 8.82
N GLY A 76 -8.17 -24.72 7.88
CA GLY A 76 -7.60 -25.64 6.88
C GLY A 76 -6.91 -26.84 7.53
N PHE A 77 -6.13 -26.61 8.59
CA PHE A 77 -5.57 -27.70 9.41
C PHE A 77 -6.65 -28.59 10.02
N LYS A 78 -7.74 -28.01 10.54
CA LYS A 78 -8.85 -28.78 11.13
C LYS A 78 -9.55 -29.67 10.10
N VAL A 79 -9.74 -29.19 8.87
CA VAL A 79 -10.44 -29.93 7.81
C VAL A 79 -9.50 -30.72 6.89
N GLN A 80 -8.19 -30.69 7.13
CA GLN A 80 -7.15 -31.34 6.32
C GLN A 80 -7.19 -30.92 4.83
N ASP A 81 -7.58 -29.67 4.56
CA ASP A 81 -7.61 -29.10 3.20
C ASP A 81 -6.29 -28.38 2.91
N VAL A 82 -5.45 -29.02 2.10
CA VAL A 82 -4.11 -28.54 1.74
C VAL A 82 -4.15 -27.21 0.98
N PRO A 83 -4.98 -27.02 -0.07
CA PRO A 83 -5.14 -25.72 -0.72
C PRO A 83 -5.51 -24.58 0.24
N VAL A 84 -6.50 -24.78 1.13
CA VAL A 84 -6.93 -23.76 2.09
C VAL A 84 -5.81 -23.44 3.09
N MET A 85 -5.16 -24.48 3.62
CA MET A 85 -4.06 -24.33 4.58
C MET A 85 -2.87 -23.57 3.98
N THR A 86 -2.42 -23.99 2.80
CA THR A 86 -1.22 -23.41 2.17
C THR A 86 -1.46 -22.00 1.64
N ALA A 87 -2.59 -21.74 0.97
CA ALA A 87 -2.89 -20.42 0.43
C ALA A 87 -3.01 -19.35 1.53
N ASN A 88 -3.79 -19.65 2.57
CA ASN A 88 -3.99 -18.71 3.66
C ASN A 88 -2.72 -18.56 4.53
N GLY A 89 -1.95 -19.64 4.73
CA GLY A 89 -0.70 -19.60 5.46
C GLY A 89 0.33 -18.67 4.80
N ILE A 90 0.53 -18.80 3.49
CA ILE A 90 1.46 -17.92 2.75
C ILE A 90 0.92 -16.48 2.74
N THR A 91 -0.38 -16.29 2.52
CA THR A 91 -1.01 -14.96 2.56
C THR A 91 -0.86 -14.29 3.92
N THR A 92 -0.88 -15.05 5.02
CA THR A 92 -0.64 -14.55 6.38
C THR A 92 0.76 -13.94 6.50
N LEU A 93 1.78 -14.63 5.98
CA LEU A 93 3.15 -14.14 5.96
C LEU A 93 3.30 -12.88 5.09
N LEU A 94 2.68 -12.87 3.90
CA LEU A 94 2.71 -11.71 3.01
C LEU A 94 2.00 -10.49 3.65
N ALA A 95 0.87 -10.70 4.31
CA ALA A 95 0.16 -9.63 5.02
C ALA A 95 1.02 -9.02 6.13
N LEU A 96 1.73 -9.85 6.92
CA LEU A 96 2.69 -9.38 7.91
C LEU A 96 3.82 -8.54 7.28
N VAL A 97 4.37 -8.97 6.15
CA VAL A 97 5.40 -8.21 5.43
C VAL A 97 4.86 -6.84 5.00
N VAL A 98 3.66 -6.78 4.41
CA VAL A 98 3.05 -5.49 4.03
C VAL A 98 2.84 -4.59 5.24
N MET A 99 2.33 -5.12 6.36
CA MET A 99 2.17 -4.35 7.60
C MET A 99 3.50 -3.83 8.13
N GLY A 100 4.54 -4.67 8.12
CA GLY A 100 5.90 -4.29 8.52
C GLY A 100 6.47 -3.16 7.66
N LEU A 101 6.34 -3.29 6.33
CA LEU A 101 6.77 -2.25 5.37
C LEU A 101 6.01 -0.94 5.56
N LYS A 102 4.69 -1.00 5.79
CA LYS A 102 3.85 0.17 6.07
C LYS A 102 4.37 0.92 7.30
N ILE A 103 4.55 0.21 8.41
CA ILE A 103 5.02 0.79 9.67
C ILE A 103 6.45 1.33 9.54
N TYR A 104 7.33 0.62 8.84
CA TYR A 104 8.71 1.05 8.60
C TYR A 104 8.75 2.37 7.81
N ASN A 105 8.05 2.44 6.68
CA ASN A 105 8.03 3.64 5.84
C ASN A 105 7.41 4.85 6.56
N GLU A 106 6.40 4.66 7.41
CA GLU A 106 5.81 5.78 8.18
C GLU A 106 6.74 6.31 9.27
N ARG A 107 7.63 5.48 9.82
CA ARG A 107 8.65 5.94 10.79
C ARG A 107 9.70 6.84 10.12
N GLU A 108 10.09 6.51 8.89
CA GLU A 108 11.00 7.32 8.06
C GLU A 108 10.36 8.68 7.68
N ILE A 109 9.04 8.73 7.46
CA ILE A 109 8.28 9.96 7.15
C ILE A 109 7.83 10.71 8.42
N LYS A 110 8.56 10.62 9.55
CA LYS A 110 8.32 11.57 10.65
C LYS A 110 8.65 12.98 10.16
N PRO A 111 7.71 13.95 10.19
CA PRO A 111 8.03 15.31 9.80
C PRO A 111 9.10 15.81 10.76
N ARG A 112 10.28 16.17 10.23
CA ARG A 112 11.24 17.04 10.92
C ARG A 112 10.39 18.19 11.43
N LYS A 113 10.14 18.24 12.75
CA LYS A 113 9.34 19.28 13.43
C LYS A 113 9.63 20.55 12.66
N ARG A 114 8.68 21.11 11.90
CA ARG A 114 8.91 22.37 11.18
C ARG A 114 9.41 23.29 12.26
N ARG A 115 10.72 23.57 12.30
CA ARG A 115 11.31 24.55 13.19
C ARG A 115 10.46 25.76 12.86
N LYS A 116 9.62 26.23 13.79
CA LYS A 116 8.84 27.44 13.57
C LYS A 116 9.89 28.45 13.13
N VAL A 117 9.97 28.72 11.83
CA VAL A 117 10.79 29.79 11.32
C VAL A 117 10.06 30.97 11.91
N LYS A 118 10.61 31.50 13.00
CA LYS A 118 10.20 32.78 13.54
C LYS A 118 10.47 33.70 12.37
N THR A 119 9.45 33.94 11.55
CA THR A 119 9.49 34.89 10.46
C THR A 119 9.89 36.18 11.13
N ALA A 120 11.17 36.56 10.96
CA ALA A 120 11.62 37.86 11.37
C ALA A 120 10.68 38.87 10.71
N PRO A 121 10.21 39.91 11.42
CA PRO A 121 9.31 40.89 10.84
C PRO A 121 9.94 41.42 9.55
N LEU A 122 9.19 41.35 8.45
CA LEU A 122 9.58 42.02 7.21
C LEU A 122 9.91 43.46 7.57
N THR A 123 11.17 43.84 7.36
CA THR A 123 11.73 45.14 7.75
C THR A 123 10.70 46.26 7.58
N SER A 124 10.42 46.97 8.68
CA SER A 124 9.45 48.05 8.74
C SER A 124 9.74 49.10 7.64
N PRO A 125 8.71 49.82 7.15
CA PRO A 125 8.87 50.84 6.10
C PRO A 125 9.98 51.87 6.39
N GLN A 126 10.26 52.13 7.67
CA GLN A 126 11.32 53.02 8.13
C GLN A 126 12.72 52.56 7.69
N ASN A 127 13.01 51.26 7.68
CA ASN A 127 14.30 50.74 7.20
C ASN A 127 14.46 50.89 5.67
N ARG A 128 13.36 50.90 4.90
CA ARG A 128 13.43 51.11 3.44
C ARG A 128 13.77 52.55 3.08
N LEU A 129 13.27 53.52 3.85
CA LEU A 129 13.56 54.95 3.65
C LEU A 129 15.01 55.29 4.02
N SER A 130 15.55 54.67 5.07
CA SER A 130 16.97 54.81 5.43
C SER A 130 17.90 54.29 4.32
N VAL A 131 17.62 53.10 3.77
CA VAL A 131 18.43 52.53 2.68
C VAL A 131 18.28 53.34 1.39
N ALA A 132 17.08 53.83 1.06
CA ALA A 132 16.86 54.70 -0.10
C ALA A 132 17.63 56.03 0.00
N GLY A 133 17.73 56.61 1.20
CA GLY A 133 18.53 57.82 1.45
C GLY A 133 20.03 57.58 1.25
N VAL A 134 20.55 56.43 1.68
CA VAL A 134 21.96 56.04 1.52
C VAL A 134 22.30 55.74 0.05
N LEU A 135 21.38 55.18 -0.72
CA LEU A 135 21.60 54.92 -2.15
C LEU A 135 21.62 56.22 -2.97
N LYS A 136 20.87 57.24 -2.55
CA LYS A 136 20.83 58.53 -3.25
C LYS A 136 22.08 59.37 -3.01
N SER A 137 22.77 59.20 -1.87
CA SER A 137 24.01 59.94 -1.55
C SER A 137 25.27 59.37 -2.20
N LYS A 138 25.24 58.14 -2.71
CA LYS A 138 26.37 57.49 -3.42
C LYS A 138 26.36 57.70 -4.94
N GLN A 139 25.38 58.43 -5.47
CA GLN A 139 25.20 58.68 -6.90
C GLN A 139 25.52 60.14 -7.29
N VAL A 140 26.24 60.87 -6.43
CA VAL A 140 26.74 62.23 -6.68
C VAL A 140 28.27 62.22 -6.56
#